data_AF-A0A8S2KDC8-F1
#
_entry.id   AF-A0A8S2KDC8-F1
#
_cell.length_a   1.000
_cell.length_b   1.000
_cell.length_c   1.000
_cell.angle_alpha   90.00
_cell.angle_beta   90.00
_cell.angle_gamma   90.00
#
_symmetry.space_group_name_H-M   'P 1'
#
loop_
_entity.id
_entity.type
_entity.pdbx_description
1 polymer ?
#
loop_
_entity_poly.entity_id
_entity_poly.type
_entity_poly.pdbx_seq_one_letter_code
_entity_poly.pdbx_strand_id
1 'polypeptide(L)'
;MRYIKRFREYIEANGTKLEKFKKTKEFMWNEFYMKRAVEKAATHDSDLELFAIQKARELDWNNFKASESFFPAFKREHRISSRSNHCSLQQEYISPRTLSFTGESTTEVSVKRKNNLTHSYTLQPITSADGQLLSKFFLILQEKEKEFSTRVQKDLIVPPNVVVRASKSGKSSNEKHRTFLNDVLRPLVGRKFLLFLDCWTTQTDLKI
;
A
#
# COMPACT_ATOMS: atom_id res chain seq x y z
N MET A 1 56.53 -8.95 -12.54
CA MET A 1 55.91 -8.39 -11.32
C MET A 1 54.44 -7.94 -11.46
N ARG A 2 53.78 -8.08 -12.63
CA ARG A 2 52.38 -7.62 -12.83
C ARG A 2 51.32 -8.49 -12.13
N TYR A 3 51.59 -9.78 -11.96
CA TYR A 3 50.68 -10.76 -11.33
C TYR A 3 50.52 -10.56 -9.82
N ILE A 4 51.63 -10.36 -9.10
CA ILE A 4 51.63 -10.15 -7.64
C ILE A 4 50.87 -8.86 -7.28
N LYS A 5 51.02 -7.80 -8.09
CA LYS A 5 50.28 -6.54 -7.91
C LYS A 5 48.76 -6.77 -8.06
N ARG A 6 48.34 -7.47 -9.10
CA ARG A 6 46.93 -7.80 -9.36
C ARG A 6 46.32 -8.70 -8.29
N PHE A 7 47.11 -9.61 -7.70
CA PHE A 7 46.68 -10.46 -6.60
C PHE A 7 46.54 -9.69 -5.27
N ARG A 8 47.44 -8.75 -4.99
CA ARG A 8 47.29 -7.83 -3.84
C ARG A 8 46.07 -6.93 -4.00
N GLU A 9 45.89 -6.33 -5.18
CA GLU A 9 44.69 -5.54 -5.51
C GLU A 9 43.41 -6.38 -5.38
N TYR A 10 43.43 -7.66 -5.72
CA TYR A 10 42.31 -8.59 -5.53
C TYR A 10 41.97 -8.82 -4.05
N ILE A 11 42.99 -9.04 -3.21
CA ILE A 11 42.82 -9.22 -1.75
C ILE A 11 42.31 -7.91 -1.13
N GLU A 12 42.94 -6.78 -1.45
CA GLU A 12 42.56 -5.45 -0.96
C GLU A 12 41.16 -5.04 -1.40
N ALA A 13 40.75 -5.42 -2.62
CA ALA A 13 39.42 -5.12 -3.15
C ALA A 13 38.35 -6.13 -2.74
N ASN A 14 38.63 -7.11 -1.87
CA ASN A 14 37.65 -8.12 -1.44
C ASN A 14 37.04 -8.93 -2.61
N GLY A 15 37.86 -9.23 -3.61
CA GLY A 15 37.47 -10.02 -4.78
C GLY A 15 37.14 -9.22 -6.04
N THR A 16 36.82 -9.93 -7.11
CA THR A 16 36.49 -9.34 -8.40
C THR A 16 35.07 -8.76 -8.43
N LYS A 17 34.83 -7.83 -9.36
CA LYS A 17 33.49 -7.26 -9.60
C LYS A 17 32.42 -8.34 -9.86
N LEU A 18 32.79 -9.41 -10.58
CA LEU A 18 31.89 -10.52 -10.89
C LEU A 18 31.52 -11.32 -9.64
N GLU A 19 32.50 -11.64 -8.78
CA GLU A 19 32.24 -12.34 -7.52
C GLU A 19 31.39 -11.51 -6.57
N LYS A 20 31.66 -10.20 -6.49
CA LYS A 20 30.82 -9.30 -5.70
C LYS A 20 29.38 -9.28 -6.20
N PHE A 21 29.17 -9.18 -7.52
CA PHE A 21 27.82 -9.31 -8.09
C PHE A 21 27.13 -10.62 -7.73
N LYS A 22 27.85 -11.74 -7.82
CA LYS A 22 27.30 -13.06 -7.49
C LYS A 22 26.87 -13.11 -6.01
N LYS A 23 27.74 -12.69 -5.10
CA LYS A 23 27.44 -12.61 -3.66
C LYS A 23 26.26 -11.70 -3.36
N THR A 24 26.17 -10.55 -4.02
CA THR A 24 25.04 -9.62 -3.88
C THR A 24 23.74 -10.25 -4.34
N LYS A 25 23.70 -10.88 -5.52
CA LYS A 25 22.49 -11.54 -6.03
C LYS A 25 22.06 -12.71 -5.15
N GLU A 26 22.99 -13.55 -4.71
CA GLU A 26 22.70 -14.67 -3.80
C GLU A 26 22.08 -14.16 -2.49
N PHE A 27 22.64 -13.11 -1.91
CA PHE A 27 22.08 -12.47 -0.72
C PHE A 27 20.66 -11.92 -0.97
N MET A 28 20.48 -11.14 -2.04
CA MET A 28 19.17 -10.59 -2.40
C MET A 28 18.11 -11.69 -2.59
N TRP A 29 18.50 -12.79 -3.24
CA TRP A 29 17.61 -13.93 -3.45
C TRP A 29 17.23 -14.60 -2.14
N ASN A 30 18.20 -14.83 -1.25
CA ASN A 30 17.94 -15.41 0.06
C ASN A 30 17.01 -14.53 0.90
N GLU A 31 17.28 -13.22 0.97
CA GLU A 31 16.42 -12.27 1.70
C GLU A 31 15.01 -12.22 1.10
N PHE A 32 14.89 -12.18 -0.23
CA PHE A 32 13.61 -12.24 -0.91
C PHE A 32 12.86 -13.54 -0.58
N TYR A 33 13.54 -14.68 -0.64
CA TYR A 33 12.97 -15.99 -0.35
C TYR A 33 12.52 -16.09 1.10
N MET A 34 13.33 -15.64 2.06
CA MET A 34 12.97 -15.64 3.48
C MET A 34 11.74 -14.78 3.74
N LYS A 35 11.74 -13.52 3.27
CA LYS A 35 10.58 -12.63 3.42
C LYS A 35 9.31 -13.18 2.79
N ARG A 36 9.41 -13.75 1.59
CA ARG A 36 8.22 -14.22 0.84
C ARG A 36 7.73 -15.60 1.27
N ALA A 37 8.63 -16.57 1.37
CA ALA A 37 8.28 -17.97 1.63
C ALA A 37 8.09 -18.25 3.13
N VAL A 38 8.86 -17.59 4.00
CA VAL A 38 8.83 -17.85 5.44
C VAL A 38 7.97 -16.82 6.17
N GLU A 39 8.30 -15.54 6.03
CA GLU A 39 7.60 -14.47 6.76
C GLU A 39 6.25 -14.09 6.13
N LYS A 40 6.07 -14.45 4.85
CA LYS A 40 4.95 -14.01 4.00
C LYS A 40 4.77 -12.50 4.01
N ALA A 41 5.85 -11.73 4.09
CA ALA A 41 5.81 -10.28 4.01
C ALA A 41 5.52 -9.80 2.57
N ALA A 42 5.00 -8.58 2.45
CA ALA A 42 4.96 -7.88 1.17
C ALA A 42 6.38 -7.40 0.84
N THR A 43 6.83 -7.62 -0.40
CA THR A 43 8.17 -7.25 -0.85
C THR A 43 8.09 -6.42 -2.11
N HIS A 44 8.84 -5.32 -2.14
CA HIS A 44 8.87 -4.34 -3.22
C HIS A 44 10.24 -4.25 -3.89
N ASP A 45 10.30 -3.56 -5.03
CA ASP A 45 11.56 -3.29 -5.73
C ASP A 45 12.53 -2.50 -4.85
N SER A 46 12.01 -1.56 -4.05
CA SER A 46 12.79 -0.81 -3.07
C SER A 46 13.44 -1.70 -2.01
N ASP A 47 12.81 -2.82 -1.63
CA ASP A 47 13.41 -3.78 -0.70
C ASP A 47 14.58 -4.52 -1.35
N LEU A 48 14.42 -4.96 -2.60
CA LEU A 48 15.51 -5.58 -3.36
C LEU A 48 16.68 -4.62 -3.54
N GLU A 49 16.41 -3.33 -3.75
CA GLU A 49 17.43 -2.30 -3.82
C GLU A 49 18.15 -2.11 -2.50
N LEU A 50 17.41 -2.08 -1.40
CA LEU A 50 17.99 -2.00 -0.06
C LEU A 50 18.91 -3.19 0.21
N PHE A 51 18.49 -4.42 -0.10
CA PHE A 51 19.33 -5.62 0.07
C PHE A 51 20.60 -5.55 -0.76
N ALA A 52 20.49 -5.10 -2.01
CA ALA A 52 21.64 -4.95 -2.90
C ALA A 52 22.66 -3.94 -2.34
N ILE A 53 22.18 -2.80 -1.85
CA ILE A 53 23.00 -1.73 -1.26
C ILE A 53 23.63 -2.18 0.06
N GLN A 54 22.87 -2.85 0.93
CA GLN A 54 23.37 -3.40 2.19
C GLN A 54 24.52 -4.37 1.92
N LYS A 55 24.32 -5.32 0.99
CA LYS A 55 25.37 -6.28 0.67
C LYS A 55 26.57 -5.64 -0.02
N ALA A 56 26.34 -4.63 -0.86
CA ALA A 56 27.43 -3.89 -1.49
C ALA A 56 28.30 -3.14 -0.45
N ARG A 57 27.68 -2.56 0.59
CA ARG A 57 28.39 -1.93 1.70
C ARG A 57 29.23 -2.92 2.49
N GLU A 58 28.69 -4.11 2.79
CA GLU A 58 29.45 -5.19 3.45
C GLU A 58 30.66 -5.68 2.65
N LEU A 59 30.62 -5.54 1.32
CA LEU A 59 31.71 -5.92 0.41
C LEU A 59 32.66 -4.76 0.11
N ASP A 60 32.56 -3.66 0.85
CA ASP A 60 33.28 -2.39 0.63
C ASP A 60 33.16 -1.89 -0.83
N TRP A 61 32.01 -2.13 -1.44
CA TRP A 61 31.76 -1.81 -2.84
C TRP A 61 31.05 -0.48 -3.01
N ASN A 62 31.78 0.60 -2.68
CA ASN A 62 31.24 1.97 -2.62
C ASN A 62 30.70 2.51 -3.96
N ASN A 63 31.17 1.97 -5.08
CA ASN A 63 30.75 2.38 -6.43
C ASN A 63 29.62 1.51 -7.01
N PHE A 64 29.03 0.62 -6.21
CA PHE A 64 27.88 -0.17 -6.65
C PHE A 64 26.66 0.74 -6.84
N LYS A 65 26.07 0.66 -8.04
CA LYS A 65 24.77 1.26 -8.33
C LYS A 65 23.87 0.17 -8.85
N ALA A 66 22.70 0.04 -8.24
CA ALA A 66 21.67 -0.86 -8.73
C ALA A 66 21.06 -0.24 -10.00
N SER A 67 21.63 -0.56 -11.16
CA SER A 67 21.25 0.04 -12.44
C SER A 67 19.89 -0.46 -12.93
N GLU A 68 19.26 0.30 -13.82
CA GLU A 68 18.00 -0.09 -14.46
C GLU A 68 18.09 -1.41 -15.23
N SER A 69 19.29 -1.86 -15.59
CA SER A 69 19.53 -3.17 -16.20
C SER A 69 19.73 -4.31 -15.20
N PHE A 70 20.13 -3.99 -13.96
CA PHE A 70 20.48 -4.98 -12.93
C PHE A 70 19.25 -5.70 -12.38
N PHE A 71 18.20 -4.96 -11.98
CA PHE A 71 17.00 -5.57 -11.41
C PHE A 71 16.16 -6.36 -12.42
N PRO A 72 15.93 -5.91 -13.65
CA PRO A 72 15.22 -6.73 -14.64
C PRO A 72 15.97 -8.03 -14.94
N ALA A 73 17.31 -7.99 -14.99
CA ALA A 73 18.12 -9.19 -15.15
C ALA A 73 17.95 -10.15 -13.95
N PHE A 74 18.06 -9.64 -12.72
CA PHE A 74 17.85 -10.42 -11.50
C PHE A 74 16.44 -11.03 -11.43
N LYS A 75 15.40 -10.23 -11.70
CA LYS A 75 14.01 -10.70 -11.70
C LYS A 75 13.78 -11.79 -12.74
N ARG A 76 14.33 -11.64 -13.94
CA ARG A 76 14.22 -12.66 -15.00
C ARG A 76 14.96 -13.96 -14.62
N GLU A 77 16.16 -13.83 -14.05
CA GLU A 77 16.99 -14.94 -13.58
C GLU A 77 16.25 -15.76 -12.51
N HIS A 78 15.63 -15.09 -11.53
CA HIS A 78 14.93 -15.73 -10.42
C HIS A 78 13.42 -15.88 -10.64
N ARG A 79 12.91 -15.58 -11.85
CA ARG A 79 11.49 -15.63 -12.20
C ARG A 79 10.62 -14.88 -11.20
N ILE A 80 10.96 -13.63 -10.87
CA ILE A 80 10.18 -12.75 -9.99
C ILE A 80 9.43 -11.72 -10.84
N SER A 81 8.15 -11.48 -10.53
CA SER A 81 7.30 -10.51 -11.22
C SER A 81 6.52 -9.64 -10.23
N SER A 82 6.26 -8.38 -10.60
CA SER A 82 5.40 -7.50 -9.80
C SER A 82 3.94 -7.80 -10.09
N ARG A 83 3.16 -7.93 -9.02
CA ARG A 83 1.73 -8.23 -9.08
C ARG A 83 0.98 -7.04 -8.54
N SER A 84 0.05 -6.49 -9.31
CA SER A 84 -0.80 -5.37 -8.90
C SER A 84 -2.25 -5.83 -8.91
N ASN A 85 -3.00 -5.56 -7.84
CA ASN A 85 -4.46 -5.64 -7.85
C ASN A 85 -5.08 -4.22 -7.74
N HIS A 86 -6.34 -4.08 -8.18
CA HIS A 86 -7.05 -2.80 -8.20
C HIS A 86 -7.41 -2.33 -6.77
N CYS A 87 -7.38 -1.01 -6.56
CA CYS A 87 -7.44 -0.35 -5.25
C CYS A 87 -8.85 -0.34 -4.63
N SER A 88 -8.95 -0.76 -3.38
CA SER A 88 -10.08 -0.53 -2.48
C SER A 88 -9.57 0.06 -1.16
N LEU A 89 -10.37 0.91 -0.49
CA LEU A 89 -10.01 1.45 0.83
C LEU A 89 -10.20 0.36 1.90
N GLN A 90 -9.10 -0.26 2.31
CA GLN A 90 -9.09 -1.35 3.30
C GLN A 90 -8.86 -0.79 4.71
N GLN A 91 -9.42 -1.45 5.74
CA GLN A 91 -9.15 -1.09 7.14
C GLN A 91 -7.68 -1.25 7.53
N GLU A 92 -7.02 -2.24 6.93
CA GLU A 92 -5.58 -2.46 7.01
C GLU A 92 -5.01 -2.33 5.60
N TYR A 93 -4.15 -1.34 5.37
CA TYR A 93 -3.52 -1.18 4.07
C TYR A 93 -2.37 -2.15 3.93
N ILE A 94 -2.49 -3.04 2.96
CA ILE A 94 -1.36 -3.82 2.43
C ILE A 94 -1.15 -3.39 1.00
N SER A 95 0.11 -3.14 0.66
CA SER A 95 0.44 -2.70 -0.68
C SER A 95 -0.08 -3.73 -1.70
N PRO A 96 -0.96 -3.32 -2.62
CA PRO A 96 -1.49 -4.19 -3.67
C PRO A 96 -0.41 -4.63 -4.65
N ARG A 97 0.76 -3.97 -4.59
CA ARG A 97 1.92 -4.19 -5.46
C ARG A 97 2.99 -4.98 -4.73
N THR A 98 3.02 -6.30 -4.86
CA THR A 98 4.05 -7.15 -4.25
C THR A 98 4.78 -7.99 -5.30
N LEU A 99 6.05 -8.29 -5.04
CA LEU A 99 6.83 -9.21 -5.86
C LEU A 99 6.47 -10.66 -5.53
N SER A 100 6.26 -11.47 -6.58
CA SER A 100 5.91 -12.89 -6.46
C SER A 100 6.66 -13.74 -7.47
N PHE A 101 6.61 -15.05 -7.27
CA PHE A 101 7.14 -16.00 -8.25
C PHE A 101 6.29 -15.94 -9.53
N THR A 102 6.96 -15.93 -10.67
CA THR A 102 6.32 -15.86 -11.99
C THR A 102 5.56 -17.16 -12.23
N GLY A 103 4.29 -17.05 -12.65
CA GLY A 103 3.41 -18.19 -12.90
C GLY A 103 2.61 -18.65 -11.68
N GLU A 104 2.84 -18.11 -10.49
CA GLU A 104 1.99 -18.34 -9.33
C GLU A 104 0.56 -17.82 -9.62
N SER A 105 -0.50 -18.50 -9.18
CA SER A 105 -1.88 -18.03 -9.38
C SER A 105 -2.35 -17.09 -8.28
N THR A 106 -1.93 -17.35 -7.04
CA THR A 106 -2.33 -16.61 -5.84
C THR A 106 -1.11 -16.29 -5.00
N THR A 107 -0.96 -15.03 -4.61
CA THR A 107 0.18 -14.56 -3.82
C THR A 107 -0.25 -14.38 -2.37
N GLU A 108 0.33 -15.16 -1.44
CA GLU A 108 0.02 -15.06 -0.01
C GLU A 108 0.82 -13.95 0.70
N VAL A 109 0.17 -13.24 1.61
CA VAL A 109 0.77 -12.21 2.48
C VAL A 109 0.22 -12.37 3.91
N SER A 110 1.09 -12.24 4.90
CA SER A 110 0.74 -12.22 6.32
C SER A 110 0.13 -10.88 6.70
N VAL A 111 -0.98 -10.95 7.43
CA VAL A 111 -1.81 -9.78 7.78
C VAL A 111 -2.22 -9.88 9.23
N LYS A 112 -2.48 -8.76 9.91
CA LYS A 112 -2.95 -8.82 11.30
C LYS A 112 -4.31 -9.49 11.39
N ARG A 113 -5.24 -9.15 10.51
CA ARG A 113 -6.57 -9.78 10.41
C ARG A 113 -7.05 -9.83 8.96
N LYS A 114 -7.41 -11.04 8.48
CA LYS A 114 -7.96 -11.24 7.12
C LYS A 114 -9.19 -10.36 6.84
N ASN A 115 -10.03 -10.18 7.84
CA ASN A 115 -11.24 -9.38 7.76
C ASN A 115 -10.96 -7.89 7.44
N ASN A 116 -9.82 -7.35 7.89
CA ASN A 116 -9.46 -5.95 7.64
C ASN A 116 -9.11 -5.67 6.16
N LEU A 117 -8.77 -6.71 5.39
CA LEU A 117 -8.52 -6.61 3.95
C LEU A 117 -9.82 -6.68 3.14
N THR A 118 -10.80 -7.45 3.63
CA THR A 118 -12.07 -7.69 2.94
C THR A 118 -13.12 -6.63 3.26
N HIS A 119 -13.00 -6.00 4.42
CA HIS A 119 -13.94 -4.99 4.88
C HIS A 119 -13.38 -3.60 4.58
N SER A 120 -14.09 -2.88 3.73
CA SER A 120 -13.78 -1.51 3.37
C SER A 120 -14.58 -0.56 4.24
N TYR A 121 -13.96 0.56 4.64
CA TYR A 121 -14.70 1.70 5.14
C TYR A 121 -14.87 2.70 4.00
N THR A 122 -15.98 3.44 4.02
CA THR A 122 -16.21 4.50 3.04
C THR A 122 -15.82 5.83 3.67
N LEU A 123 -14.88 6.53 3.04
CA LEU A 123 -14.57 7.93 3.32
C LEU A 123 -15.14 8.78 2.18
N GLN A 124 -15.96 9.76 2.52
CA GLN A 124 -16.51 10.71 1.55
C GLN A 124 -16.02 12.13 1.88
N PRO A 125 -14.84 12.52 1.38
CA PRO A 125 -14.36 13.89 1.44
C PRO A 125 -15.12 14.79 0.46
N ILE A 126 -15.02 16.10 0.65
CA ILE A 126 -15.55 17.08 -0.29
C ILE A 126 -14.41 18.01 -0.68
N THR A 127 -14.18 18.15 -1.97
CA THR A 127 -13.19 19.08 -2.52
C THR A 127 -13.90 20.20 -3.26
N SER A 128 -13.46 21.43 -3.03
CA SER A 128 -13.91 22.59 -3.80
C SER A 128 -13.24 22.61 -5.18
N ALA A 129 -13.79 23.41 -6.09
CA ALA A 129 -13.31 23.49 -7.48
C ALA A 129 -11.86 24.02 -7.60
N ASP A 130 -11.38 24.75 -6.59
CA ASP A 130 -10.00 25.22 -6.47
C ASP A 130 -9.04 24.16 -5.87
N GLY A 131 -9.54 22.94 -5.62
CA GLY A 131 -8.74 21.81 -5.12
C GLY A 131 -8.56 21.79 -3.60
N GLN A 132 -9.19 22.69 -2.84
CA GLN A 132 -9.13 22.65 -1.39
C GLN A 132 -10.05 21.57 -0.82
N LEU A 133 -9.57 20.87 0.22
CA LEU A 133 -10.39 19.92 0.97
C LEU A 133 -11.23 20.69 1.99
N LEU A 134 -12.55 20.48 1.97
CA LEU A 134 -13.44 21.06 2.95
C LEU A 134 -13.24 20.42 4.33
N SER A 135 -13.48 21.21 5.37
CA SER A 135 -13.09 20.86 6.75
C SER A 135 -13.80 19.62 7.30
N LYS A 136 -15.02 19.34 6.85
CA LYS A 136 -15.89 18.26 7.37
C LYS A 136 -15.96 17.08 6.39
N PHE A 137 -15.82 15.86 6.91
CA PHE A 137 -15.90 14.64 6.11
C PHE A 137 -16.82 13.59 6.72
N PHE A 138 -17.30 12.69 5.88
CA PHE A 138 -18.20 11.60 6.27
C PHE A 138 -17.48 10.26 6.25
N LEU A 139 -17.59 9.53 7.35
CA LEU A 139 -16.94 8.22 7.54
C LEU A 139 -18.00 7.17 7.82
N ILE A 140 -17.99 6.10 7.03
CA ILE A 140 -18.87 4.94 7.23
C ILE A 140 -18.02 3.74 7.64
N LEU A 141 -18.19 3.31 8.89
CA LEU A 141 -17.56 2.12 9.43
C LEU A 141 -18.47 0.90 9.30
N GLN A 142 -17.87 -0.27 9.25
CA GLN A 142 -18.62 -1.52 9.21
C GLN A 142 -18.93 -2.04 10.62
N GLU A 143 -20.21 -2.34 10.88
CA GLU A 143 -20.71 -2.93 12.13
C GLU A 143 -21.73 -4.02 11.84
N LYS A 144 -21.79 -5.05 12.70
CA LYS A 144 -22.67 -6.21 12.49
C LYS A 144 -24.15 -5.81 12.38
N GLU A 145 -24.61 -4.92 13.26
CA GLU A 145 -26.02 -4.53 13.42
C GLU A 145 -26.35 -3.15 12.81
N LYS A 146 -25.56 -2.67 11.83
CA LYS A 146 -25.68 -1.35 11.17
C LYS A 146 -25.50 -0.11 12.08
N GLU A 147 -25.52 -0.30 13.39
CA GLU A 147 -25.26 0.73 14.41
C GLU A 147 -24.05 0.37 15.26
N PHE A 148 -23.44 1.38 15.88
CA PHE A 148 -22.35 1.16 16.83
C PHE A 148 -22.90 0.54 18.11
N SER A 149 -22.28 -0.55 18.56
CA SER A 149 -22.60 -1.12 19.87
C SER A 149 -22.35 -0.12 21.00
N THR A 150 -23.05 -0.27 22.12
CA THR A 150 -22.90 0.60 23.31
C THR A 150 -21.46 0.68 23.81
N ARG A 151 -20.70 -0.41 23.68
CA ARG A 151 -19.26 -0.43 24.00
C ARG A 151 -18.47 0.46 23.04
N VAL A 152 -18.67 0.31 21.73
CA VAL A 152 -17.97 1.11 20.73
C VAL A 152 -18.32 2.59 20.89
N GLN A 153 -19.58 2.95 21.15
CA GLN A 153 -19.98 4.35 21.37
C GLN A 153 -19.28 5.00 22.57
N LYS A 154 -18.94 4.23 23.62
CA LYS A 154 -18.21 4.74 24.79
C LYS A 154 -16.74 5.03 24.48
N ASP A 155 -16.12 4.17 23.67
CA ASP A 155 -14.69 4.24 23.38
C ASP A 155 -14.38 5.05 22.11
N LEU A 156 -15.38 5.30 21.26
CA LEU A 156 -15.22 5.96 19.96
C LEU A 156 -14.98 7.47 20.14
N ILE A 157 -13.74 7.88 19.91
CA ILE A 157 -13.37 9.29 19.84
C ILE A 157 -13.72 9.80 18.44
N VAL A 158 -14.72 10.68 18.35
CA VAL A 158 -15.12 11.33 17.10
C VAL A 158 -14.62 12.77 17.09
N PRO A 159 -13.69 13.14 16.20
CA PRO A 159 -13.26 14.53 16.08
C PRO A 159 -14.41 15.43 15.58
N PRO A 160 -14.44 16.72 15.96
CA PRO A 160 -15.58 17.62 15.65
C PRO A 160 -15.88 17.76 14.15
N ASN A 161 -14.88 17.57 13.31
CA ASN A 161 -14.97 17.70 11.86
C ASN A 161 -15.29 16.37 11.14
N VAL A 162 -15.66 15.34 11.89
CA VAL A 162 -15.98 14.02 11.33
C VAL A 162 -17.40 13.64 11.68
N VAL A 163 -18.19 13.28 10.67
CA VAL A 163 -19.49 12.64 10.89
C VAL A 163 -19.32 11.15 10.64
N VAL A 164 -19.37 10.38 11.73
CA VAL A 164 -19.22 8.93 11.68
C VAL A 164 -20.59 8.26 11.69
N ARG A 165 -20.76 7.25 10.84
CA ARG A 165 -21.92 6.36 10.82
C ARG A 165 -21.47 4.91 10.67
N ALA A 166 -22.30 3.98 11.13
CA ALA A 166 -22.10 2.55 10.93
C ALA A 166 -22.98 2.01 9.78
N SER A 167 -22.58 0.90 9.18
CA SER A 167 -23.38 0.10 8.24
C SER A 167 -22.94 -1.37 8.24
N LYS A 168 -23.76 -2.29 7.74
CA LYS A 168 -23.41 -3.74 7.72
C LYS A 168 -22.22 -4.08 6.82
N SER A 169 -22.02 -3.31 5.75
CA SER A 169 -20.99 -3.56 4.72
C SER A 169 -19.90 -2.50 4.65
N GLY A 170 -19.97 -1.45 5.49
CA GLY A 170 -19.08 -0.29 5.39
C GLY A 170 -19.36 0.62 4.19
N LYS A 171 -20.42 0.35 3.40
CA LYS A 171 -20.78 1.08 2.17
C LYS A 171 -21.85 2.14 2.40
N SER A 172 -21.88 3.13 1.50
CA SER A 172 -22.93 4.16 1.47
C SER A 172 -24.29 3.57 1.03
N SER A 173 -25.37 4.11 1.59
CA SER A 173 -26.77 3.79 1.28
C SER A 173 -27.57 5.08 1.13
N ASN A 174 -28.79 5.04 0.60
CA ASN A 174 -29.62 6.24 0.39
C ASN A 174 -29.79 7.07 1.68
N GLU A 175 -30.02 6.39 2.81
CA GLU A 175 -30.12 7.02 4.13
C GLU A 175 -28.82 7.72 4.54
N LYS A 176 -27.68 7.04 4.38
CA LYS A 176 -26.36 7.59 4.72
C LYS A 176 -25.95 8.72 3.78
N HIS A 177 -26.34 8.65 2.51
CA HIS A 177 -26.15 9.74 1.57
C HIS A 177 -26.99 10.96 1.95
N ARG A 178 -28.24 10.79 2.41
CA ARG A 178 -29.03 11.89 3.00
C ARG A 178 -28.35 12.49 4.23
N THR A 179 -27.79 11.66 5.10
CA THR A 179 -26.98 12.13 6.24
C THR A 179 -25.79 12.95 5.77
N PHE A 180 -25.06 12.50 4.75
CA PHE A 180 -23.95 13.24 4.16
C PHE A 180 -24.40 14.62 3.67
N LEU A 181 -25.49 14.69 2.88
CA LEU A 181 -25.99 15.95 2.34
C LEU A 181 -26.41 16.93 3.46
N ASN A 182 -27.13 16.45 4.47
CA ASN A 182 -27.69 17.31 5.51
C ASN A 182 -26.69 17.68 6.61
N ASP A 183 -25.91 16.72 7.09
CA ASP A 183 -25.06 16.90 8.28
C ASP A 183 -23.64 17.35 7.92
N VAL A 184 -23.19 17.06 6.70
CA VAL A 184 -21.81 17.35 6.24
C VAL A 184 -21.80 18.47 5.22
N LEU A 185 -22.50 18.32 4.09
CA LEU A 185 -22.43 19.28 3.00
C LEU A 185 -23.18 20.59 3.32
N ARG A 186 -24.46 20.51 3.71
CA ARG A 186 -25.33 21.67 3.92
C ARG A 186 -24.77 22.74 4.87
N PRO A 187 -24.07 22.40 5.98
CA PRO A 187 -23.45 23.40 6.85
C PRO A 187 -22.24 24.12 6.23
N LEU A 188 -21.62 23.54 5.19
CA LEU A 188 -20.40 24.06 4.57
C LEU A 188 -20.66 24.90 3.32
N VAL A 189 -21.86 24.81 2.74
CA VAL A 189 -22.19 25.45 1.47
C VAL A 189 -23.21 26.57 1.64
N GLY A 190 -23.08 27.61 0.82
CA GLY A 190 -24.02 28.73 0.79
C GLY A 190 -25.35 28.39 0.08
N ARG A 191 -26.21 29.40 -0.10
CA ARG A 191 -27.50 29.24 -0.81
C ARG A 191 -27.36 28.86 -2.29
N LYS A 192 -26.23 29.21 -2.92
CA LYS A 192 -25.94 28.91 -4.32
C LYS A 192 -24.61 28.19 -4.40
N PHE A 193 -24.65 26.93 -4.80
CA PHE A 193 -23.47 26.11 -5.04
C PHE A 193 -23.79 25.08 -6.12
N LEU A 194 -22.75 24.53 -6.73
CA LEU A 194 -22.85 23.41 -7.66
C LEU A 194 -22.15 22.21 -7.03
N LEU A 195 -22.85 21.08 -6.97
CA LEU A 195 -22.33 19.83 -6.46
C LEU A 195 -22.17 18.84 -7.60
N PHE A 196 -20.93 18.42 -7.85
CA PHE A 196 -20.65 17.32 -8.77
C PHE A 196 -20.69 16.00 -7.99
N LEU A 197 -21.55 15.10 -8.42
CA LEU A 197 -21.65 13.73 -7.93
C LEU A 197 -21.51 12.76 -9.11
N ASP A 198 -21.17 11.53 -8.78
CA ASP A 198 -21.20 10.42 -9.72
C ASP A 198 -22.67 9.99 -10.01
N CYS A 199 -22.89 9.13 -10.99
CA CYS A 199 -24.22 8.65 -11.39
C CYS A 199 -24.54 7.29 -10.75
N TRP A 200 -24.47 7.20 -9.43
CA TRP A 200 -24.84 5.98 -8.71
C TRP A 200 -26.31 5.97 -8.35
N THR A 201 -26.92 4.79 -8.35
CA THR A 201 -28.34 4.60 -8.00
C THR A 201 -28.73 5.27 -6.68
N THR A 202 -27.84 5.25 -5.69
CA THR A 202 -28.08 5.86 -4.38
C THR A 202 -28.11 7.39 -4.38
N GLN A 203 -27.51 8.01 -5.40
CA GLN A 203 -27.45 9.46 -5.61
C GLN A 203 -28.58 9.91 -6.54
N THR A 204 -28.97 9.09 -7.51
CA THR A 204 -30.02 9.41 -8.50
C THR A 204 -31.44 9.20 -7.95
N ASP A 205 -31.66 8.21 -7.07
CA ASP A 205 -33.00 7.93 -6.49
C ASP A 205 -33.39 8.87 -5.33
N LEU A 206 -32.55 9.86 -5.03
CA LEU A 206 -32.86 10.84 -4.01
C LEU A 206 -33.82 11.87 -4.58
N LYS A 207 -35.10 11.74 -4.21
CA LYS A 207 -36.02 12.89 -4.17
C LYS A 207 -35.49 13.84 -3.09
N ILE A 208 -34.65 14.79 -3.49
CA ILE A 208 -34.14 15.90 -2.67
C ILE A 208 -35.22 16.97 -2.61
#